data_AF-A0A1C4X3V9-F1
#
_entry.id   AF-A0A1C4X3V9-F1
#
_cell.length_a   1.000
_cell.length_b   1.000
_cell.length_c   1.000
_cell.angle_alpha   90.00
_cell.angle_beta   90.00
_cell.angle_gamma   90.00
#
_symmetry.space_group_name_H-M   'P 1'
#
loop_
_entity.id
_entity.type
_entity.pdbx_description
1 polymer ?
#
loop_
_entity_poly.entity_id
_entity_poly.type
_entity_poly.pdbx_seq_one_letter_code
_entity_poly.pdbx_strand_id
1 'polypeptide(L)'
;MSWAADTDPGARPDPAVTATEAGRLLAGAERRIAAPPSVARQHLLRVLRDLSFELRTEQLSLLEAVRGSKLGGVTLSAARVPVALRIGLEADGPGCRVGVLLADRWAGRVGRNWGLTSAYVQLFESVLGAVDDVLGRLDPAAATTFPGWWRQTGPGDVAIMQNAASLANRAGAMLSRHASRLLDGDSPAQRRAAVSRSGTDTFVFETPQTVAEVPAELADGMLMVGALIAGRPGDMPPNLVAQVQSLVFRVEEHLASVPPGSAPAARFTVEPADVPVVTFLHQQARLRSLLPVRNLRTCTTCRLEKVTNPDRERLQERTRRTRDLATSLSAVVTPYVLAGRLAQLNNKGPDFACPRCQGMDADETVVTFCQRCGDRRAETALRTCSKCRFDFRSLVAGDRVWQPRQTPPATPPPVTAAPPPAPPPQPMPAPAPAPGWGTAAPPQPAPAPTSAPAPASAAPRPVDPEAEQWPRPPGG
;
A
#
# COMPACT_ATOMS: atom_id res chain seq x y z
N MET A 1 -5.33 -8.44 -3.03
CA MET A 1 -6.04 -9.42 -2.20
C MET A 1 -7.41 -8.84 -2.01
N SER A 2 -8.38 -9.31 -2.79
CA SER A 2 -9.76 -8.87 -2.66
C SER A 2 -10.39 -9.69 -1.53
N TRP A 3 -11.06 -9.02 -0.59
CA TRP A 3 -11.81 -9.69 0.47
C TRP A 3 -13.20 -10.14 -0.02
N ALA A 4 -13.45 -10.06 -1.33
CA ALA A 4 -14.73 -10.32 -1.97
C ALA A 4 -15.06 -11.81 -2.11
N ALA A 5 -15.25 -12.49 -0.98
CA ALA A 5 -16.22 -13.57 -0.92
C ALA A 5 -17.44 -13.05 -0.16
N ASP A 6 -18.61 -13.34 -0.70
CA ASP A 6 -19.94 -13.00 -0.16
C ASP A 6 -20.19 -13.84 1.10
N THR A 7 -19.36 -13.62 2.10
CA THR A 7 -19.30 -14.39 3.34
C THR A 7 -20.01 -13.63 4.44
N ASP A 8 -20.78 -14.39 5.21
CA ASP A 8 -21.56 -13.97 6.37
C ASP A 8 -20.82 -12.90 7.21
N PRO A 9 -21.43 -11.76 7.57
CA PRO A 9 -20.79 -10.77 8.43
C PRO A 9 -20.40 -11.40 9.78
N GLY A 10 -19.11 -11.70 9.96
CA GLY A 10 -18.56 -12.48 11.08
C GLY A 10 -17.79 -13.73 10.64
N ALA A 11 -17.84 -14.09 9.35
CA ALA A 11 -17.08 -15.17 8.79
C ALA A 11 -15.57 -14.87 8.83
N ARG A 12 -14.82 -15.95 9.03
CA ARG A 12 -13.37 -15.97 9.04
C ARG A 12 -12.83 -15.33 7.75
N PRO A 13 -11.75 -14.53 7.82
CA PRO A 13 -11.10 -13.94 6.65
C PRO A 13 -10.76 -15.01 5.62
N ASP A 14 -10.59 -14.59 4.36
CA ASP A 14 -10.16 -15.45 3.25
C ASP A 14 -9.09 -16.44 3.74
N PRO A 15 -9.30 -17.76 3.54
CA PRO A 15 -8.33 -18.78 3.96
C PRO A 15 -6.92 -18.48 3.48
N ALA A 16 -6.73 -17.78 2.35
CA ALA A 16 -5.42 -17.34 1.87
C ALA A 16 -4.68 -16.43 2.88
N VAL A 17 -5.39 -15.50 3.53
CA VAL A 17 -4.81 -14.60 4.55
C VAL A 17 -4.41 -15.42 5.78
N THR A 18 -5.26 -16.34 6.25
CA THR A 18 -4.93 -17.19 7.41
C THR A 18 -3.85 -18.24 7.11
N ALA A 19 -3.72 -18.67 5.85
CA ALA A 19 -2.72 -19.65 5.41
C ALA A 19 -1.31 -19.06 5.46
N THR A 20 -1.14 -17.78 5.13
CA THR A 20 0.18 -17.12 5.26
C THR A 20 0.66 -17.02 6.71
N GLU A 21 -0.27 -17.07 7.67
CA GLU A 21 0.01 -17.03 9.10
C GLU A 21 -0.15 -18.43 9.76
N ALA A 22 0.03 -19.50 8.98
CA ALA A 22 -0.21 -20.88 9.42
C ALA A 22 0.54 -21.20 10.72
N GLY A 23 -0.24 -21.66 11.70
CA GLY A 23 0.26 -21.93 13.03
C GLY A 23 0.77 -20.67 13.69
N ARG A 24 -0.04 -19.62 13.79
CA ARG A 24 0.03 -18.47 14.72
C ARG A 24 -1.29 -18.33 15.50
N LEU A 25 -1.22 -17.67 16.66
CA LEU A 25 -2.38 -17.13 17.35
C LEU A 25 -2.88 -15.95 16.52
N LEU A 26 -4.12 -16.08 16.07
CA LEU A 26 -4.78 -15.08 15.25
C LEU A 26 -6.08 -14.66 15.90
N ALA A 27 -6.41 -13.39 15.77
CA ALA A 27 -7.74 -12.88 16.04
C ALA A 27 -8.07 -11.82 15.00
N GLY A 28 -9.36 -11.63 14.74
CA GLY A 28 -9.77 -10.60 13.81
C GLY A 28 -11.25 -10.33 13.81
N ALA A 29 -11.60 -9.30 13.08
CA ALA A 29 -12.94 -8.78 12.98
C ALA A 29 -13.11 -8.11 11.63
N GLU A 30 -14.33 -8.16 11.10
CA GLU A 30 -14.71 -7.39 9.94
C GLU A 30 -15.88 -6.48 10.31
N ARG A 31 -15.82 -5.22 9.88
CA ARG A 31 -16.81 -4.19 10.17
C ARG A 31 -17.21 -3.49 8.89
N ARG A 32 -18.48 -3.15 8.76
CA ARG A 32 -18.95 -2.23 7.71
C ARG A 32 -19.45 -0.97 8.40
N ILE A 33 -19.04 0.18 7.89
CA ILE A 33 -19.44 1.49 8.40
C ILE A 33 -19.81 2.39 7.23
N ALA A 34 -20.72 3.33 7.42
CA ALA A 34 -21.14 4.32 6.44
C ALA A 34 -20.12 5.47 6.26
N ALA A 35 -19.06 5.50 7.07
CA ALA A 35 -18.00 6.50 6.95
C ALA A 35 -17.04 6.16 5.78
N PRO A 36 -16.53 7.16 5.06
CA PRO A 36 -15.54 6.93 4.00
C PRO A 36 -14.22 6.32 4.53
N PRO A 37 -13.49 5.54 3.72
CA PRO A 37 -12.23 4.91 4.13
C PRO A 37 -11.19 5.90 4.69
N SER A 38 -11.13 7.11 4.11
CA SER A 38 -10.19 8.16 4.53
C SER A 38 -10.46 8.66 5.96
N VAL A 39 -11.74 8.79 6.35
CA VAL A 39 -12.16 9.19 7.70
C VAL A 39 -11.88 8.07 8.69
N ALA A 40 -12.28 6.83 8.36
CA ALA A 40 -12.01 5.65 9.17
C ALA A 40 -10.51 5.51 9.46
N ARG A 41 -9.68 5.62 8.42
CA ARG A 41 -8.22 5.57 8.50
C ARG A 41 -7.63 6.58 9.48
N GLN A 42 -8.06 7.84 9.45
CA GLN A 42 -7.56 8.89 10.35
C GLN A 42 -7.81 8.53 11.81
N HIS A 43 -9.00 8.02 12.11
CA HIS A 43 -9.38 7.62 13.47
C HIS A 43 -8.61 6.37 13.91
N LEU A 44 -8.49 5.36 13.04
CA LEU A 44 -7.71 4.16 13.31
C LEU A 44 -6.24 4.48 13.58
N LEU A 45 -5.61 5.35 12.78
CA LEU A 45 -4.23 5.81 13.02
C LEU A 45 -4.02 6.48 14.38
N ARG A 46 -5.05 7.13 14.95
CA ARG A 46 -4.98 7.66 16.33
C ARG A 46 -4.99 6.52 17.34
N VAL A 47 -5.89 5.56 17.19
CA VAL A 47 -5.99 4.37 18.06
C VAL A 47 -4.71 3.56 18.07
N LEU A 48 -4.07 3.38 16.90
CA LEU A 48 -2.79 2.65 16.82
C LEU A 48 -1.70 3.33 17.67
N ARG A 49 -1.65 4.67 17.63
CA ARG A 49 -0.71 5.45 18.45
C ARG A 49 -1.03 5.32 19.93
N ASP A 50 -2.29 5.46 20.31
CA ASP A 50 -2.75 5.33 21.71
C ASP A 50 -2.43 3.94 22.28
N LEU A 51 -2.56 2.90 21.45
CA LEU A 51 -2.23 1.52 21.78
C LEU A 51 -0.73 1.20 21.69
N SER A 52 0.13 2.19 21.43
CA SER A 52 1.60 2.05 21.31
C SER A 52 2.04 1.08 20.22
N PHE A 53 1.32 1.04 19.10
CA PHE A 53 1.77 0.34 17.90
C PHE A 53 2.71 1.24 17.08
N GLU A 54 3.84 0.66 16.66
CA GLU A 54 4.74 1.25 15.68
C GLU A 54 4.24 0.93 14.26
N LEU A 55 3.90 1.97 13.50
CA LEU A 55 3.40 1.83 12.13
C LEU A 55 4.52 1.39 11.18
N ARG A 56 4.33 0.25 10.50
CA ARG A 56 5.25 -0.32 9.51
C ARG A 56 4.88 0.07 8.09
N THR A 57 3.60 -0.07 7.76
CA THR A 57 3.04 0.26 6.45
C THR A 57 1.88 1.21 6.65
N GLU A 58 1.91 2.31 5.91
CA GLU A 58 0.86 3.32 5.90
C GLU A 58 0.41 3.56 4.46
N GLN A 59 -0.58 2.82 4.01
CA GLN A 59 -1.23 2.94 2.72
C GLN A 59 -2.66 3.49 2.90
N LEU A 60 -3.38 3.79 1.82
CA LEU A 60 -4.76 4.26 1.92
C LEU A 60 -5.70 3.12 2.32
N SER A 61 -5.50 1.95 1.70
CA SER A 61 -6.27 0.71 1.88
C SER A 61 -5.70 -0.22 2.95
N LEU A 62 -4.49 0.03 3.46
CA LEU A 62 -3.79 -0.89 4.34
C LEU A 62 -2.98 -0.17 5.42
N LEU A 63 -3.20 -0.53 6.67
CA LEU A 63 -2.36 -0.16 7.80
C LEU A 63 -1.72 -1.43 8.38
N GLU A 64 -0.39 -1.46 8.47
CA GLU A 64 0.32 -2.53 9.18
C GLU A 64 1.13 -1.92 10.30
N ALA A 65 0.98 -2.45 11.50
CA ALA A 65 1.65 -1.96 12.67
C ALA A 65 2.12 -3.11 13.56
N VAL A 66 3.15 -2.86 14.36
CA VAL A 66 3.68 -3.84 15.29
C VAL A 66 3.79 -3.25 16.69
N ARG A 67 3.58 -4.08 17.70
CA ARG A 67 3.75 -3.72 19.10
C ARG A 67 4.60 -4.76 19.79
N GLY A 68 5.32 -4.34 20.81
CA GLY A 68 6.13 -5.21 21.66
C GLY A 68 7.41 -5.68 21.00
N SER A 69 8.20 -6.44 21.75
CA SER A 69 9.46 -7.01 21.29
C SER A 69 9.52 -8.49 21.63
N LYS A 70 10.32 -9.26 20.89
CA LYS A 70 10.53 -10.70 21.17
C LYS A 70 11.09 -10.91 22.59
N LEU A 71 11.86 -9.96 23.11
CA LEU A 71 12.37 -9.96 24.48
C LEU A 71 11.29 -9.64 25.52
N GLY A 72 10.30 -8.81 25.16
CA GLY A 72 9.18 -8.43 26.02
C GLY A 72 8.31 -9.60 26.44
N GLY A 73 8.12 -10.59 25.57
CA GLY A 73 7.32 -11.78 25.88
C GLY A 73 7.90 -12.67 26.99
N VAL A 74 9.21 -12.58 27.26
CA VAL A 74 9.86 -13.32 28.37
C VAL A 74 9.40 -12.78 29.73
N THR A 75 9.00 -11.51 29.80
CA THR A 75 8.55 -10.86 31.04
C THR A 75 7.07 -11.09 31.35
N LEU A 76 6.34 -11.84 30.49
CA LEU A 76 4.89 -12.10 30.60
C LEU A 76 4.00 -10.85 30.74
N SER A 77 4.55 -9.65 30.53
CA SER A 77 3.78 -8.40 30.57
C SER A 77 2.97 -8.25 29.29
N ALA A 78 1.63 -8.28 29.40
CA ALA A 78 0.70 -8.09 28.28
C ALA A 78 1.04 -6.84 27.43
N ALA A 79 1.56 -5.79 28.06
CA ALA A 79 1.93 -4.57 27.36
C ALA A 79 3.13 -4.71 26.40
N ARG A 80 3.96 -5.74 26.58
CA ARG A 80 5.22 -5.97 25.85
C ARG A 80 5.19 -7.19 24.96
N VAL A 81 4.06 -7.88 24.89
CA VAL A 81 3.86 -9.07 24.07
C VAL A 81 4.00 -8.69 22.58
N PRO A 82 4.79 -9.45 21.79
CA PRO A 82 5.03 -9.09 20.39
C PRO A 82 3.82 -9.44 19.52
N VAL A 83 3.19 -8.42 18.95
CA VAL A 83 1.97 -8.50 18.15
C VAL A 83 2.17 -7.76 16.82
N ALA A 84 1.65 -8.34 15.74
CA ALA A 84 1.44 -7.69 14.47
C ALA A 84 -0.05 -7.39 14.32
N LEU A 85 -0.35 -6.21 13.81
CA LEU A 85 -1.71 -5.76 13.49
C LEU A 85 -1.73 -5.36 12.02
N ARG A 86 -2.76 -5.81 11.32
CA ARG A 86 -3.06 -5.46 9.95
C ARG A 86 -4.51 -5.01 9.87
N ILE A 87 -4.73 -3.84 9.29
CA ILE A 87 -6.06 -3.28 9.05
C ILE A 87 -6.19 -3.03 7.55
N GLY A 88 -7.08 -3.78 6.91
CA GLY A 88 -7.55 -3.49 5.56
C GLY A 88 -8.73 -2.54 5.60
N LEU A 89 -8.75 -1.58 4.68
CA LEU A 89 -9.85 -0.68 4.42
C LEU A 89 -10.24 -0.90 2.98
N GLU A 90 -11.51 -1.19 2.72
CA GLU A 90 -12.05 -1.40 1.38
C GLU A 90 -13.28 -0.51 1.20
N ALA A 91 -13.41 0.15 0.05
CA ALA A 91 -14.57 0.97 -0.23
C ALA A 91 -15.81 0.09 -0.41
N ASP A 92 -16.93 0.41 0.26
CA ASP A 92 -18.20 -0.32 0.18
C ASP A 92 -19.33 0.68 -0.03
N GLY A 93 -19.62 0.98 -1.31
CA GLY A 93 -20.55 2.05 -1.69
C GLY A 93 -20.12 3.42 -1.13
N PRO A 94 -20.99 4.14 -0.39
CA PRO A 94 -20.62 5.39 0.27
C PRO A 94 -19.79 5.20 1.54
N GLY A 95 -19.69 3.97 2.05
CA GLY A 95 -19.01 3.63 3.29
C GLY A 95 -17.68 2.90 3.07
N CYS A 96 -17.25 2.19 4.10
CA CYS A 96 -16.08 1.32 4.02
C CYS A 96 -16.26 0.04 4.84
N ARG A 97 -15.65 -1.03 4.33
CA ARG A 97 -15.39 -2.27 5.04
C ARG A 97 -14.01 -2.20 5.68
N VAL A 98 -13.94 -2.48 6.98
CA VAL A 98 -12.73 -2.49 7.79
C VAL A 98 -12.45 -3.92 8.24
N GLY A 99 -11.39 -4.52 7.70
CA GLY A 99 -10.90 -5.84 8.10
C GLY A 99 -9.73 -5.70 9.06
N VAL A 100 -9.83 -6.25 10.26
CA VAL A 100 -8.80 -6.20 11.31
C VAL A 100 -8.25 -7.60 11.55
N LEU A 101 -6.92 -7.74 11.50
CA LEU A 101 -6.21 -8.98 11.76
C LEU A 101 -5.07 -8.73 12.75
N LEU A 102 -5.07 -9.49 13.82
CA LEU A 102 -4.01 -9.54 14.82
C LEU A 102 -3.32 -10.89 14.75
N ALA A 103 -1.99 -10.87 14.81
CA ALA A 103 -1.17 -12.07 14.82
C ALA A 103 -0.05 -11.98 15.84
N ASP A 104 0.26 -13.10 16.51
CA ASP A 104 1.51 -13.19 17.26
C ASP A 104 2.73 -13.13 16.31
N ARG A 105 3.83 -12.56 16.80
CA ARG A 105 5.10 -12.46 16.05
C ARG A 105 6.14 -13.48 16.51
N TRP A 106 5.75 -14.57 17.17
CA TRP A 106 6.70 -15.62 17.53
C TRP A 106 7.01 -16.50 16.31
N ALA A 107 8.27 -16.50 15.91
CA ALA A 107 8.76 -17.40 14.88
C ALA A 107 8.92 -18.81 15.47
N GLY A 108 8.05 -19.74 15.05
CA GLY A 108 8.18 -21.17 15.33
C GLY A 108 7.33 -21.71 16.49
N ARG A 109 7.23 -23.05 16.55
CA ARG A 109 6.44 -23.77 17.58
C ARG A 109 7.07 -23.72 18.97
N VAL A 110 8.37 -23.47 19.06
CA VAL A 110 9.19 -23.65 20.28
C VAL A 110 8.97 -22.55 21.33
N GLY A 111 8.47 -21.38 20.95
CA GLY A 111 8.22 -20.25 21.87
C GLY A 111 6.81 -20.18 22.49
N ARG A 112 5.89 -21.07 22.10
CA ARG A 112 4.46 -20.94 22.46
C ARG A 112 4.00 -21.70 23.69
N ASN A 113 4.81 -22.62 24.21
CA ASN A 113 4.36 -23.58 25.23
C ASN A 113 4.22 -23.00 26.65
N TRP A 114 4.01 -21.70 26.83
CA TRP A 114 4.23 -21.03 28.12
C TRP A 114 3.15 -20.00 28.45
N GLY A 115 1.91 -20.41 28.72
CA GLY A 115 0.87 -19.58 29.40
C GLY A 115 0.55 -18.20 28.79
N LEU A 116 1.13 -17.87 27.63
CA LEU A 116 1.06 -16.56 26.98
C LEU A 116 -0.21 -16.43 26.15
N THR A 117 -0.88 -17.54 25.82
CA THR A 117 -2.12 -17.53 25.04
C THR A 117 -3.19 -16.69 25.72
N SER A 118 -3.36 -16.79 27.05
CA SER A 118 -4.31 -15.94 27.77
C SER A 118 -3.94 -14.46 27.70
N ALA A 119 -2.65 -14.12 27.79
CA ALA A 119 -2.16 -12.76 27.63
C ALA A 119 -2.39 -12.22 26.22
N TYR A 120 -2.16 -13.04 25.17
CA TYR A 120 -2.47 -12.70 23.79
C TYR A 120 -3.98 -12.52 23.57
N VAL A 121 -4.80 -13.40 24.12
CA VAL A 121 -6.26 -13.31 24.00
C VAL A 121 -6.79 -12.03 24.65
N GLN A 122 -6.37 -11.71 25.87
CA GLN A 122 -6.75 -10.46 26.54
C GLN A 122 -6.26 -9.23 25.77
N LEU A 123 -5.04 -9.28 25.25
CA LEU A 123 -4.50 -8.20 24.43
C LEU A 123 -5.29 -8.04 23.12
N PHE A 124 -5.63 -9.14 22.45
CA PHE A 124 -6.42 -9.10 21.22
C PHE A 124 -7.82 -8.55 21.47
N GLU A 125 -8.47 -8.99 22.53
CA GLU A 125 -9.78 -8.48 22.96
C GLU A 125 -9.71 -6.97 23.25
N SER A 126 -8.69 -6.51 23.98
CA SER A 126 -8.50 -5.08 24.27
C SER A 126 -8.25 -4.25 23.01
N VAL A 127 -7.43 -4.74 22.07
CA VAL A 127 -7.13 -4.03 20.83
C VAL A 127 -8.36 -3.98 19.93
N LEU A 128 -9.06 -5.10 19.75
CA LEU A 128 -10.29 -5.16 18.93
C LEU A 128 -11.41 -4.33 19.55
N GLY A 129 -11.58 -4.35 20.87
CA GLY A 129 -12.54 -3.49 21.57
C GLY A 129 -12.24 -2.01 21.37
N ALA A 130 -10.97 -1.59 21.48
CA ALA A 130 -10.58 -0.21 21.23
C ALA A 130 -10.84 0.22 19.77
N VAL A 131 -10.64 -0.69 18.80
CA VAL A 131 -10.98 -0.43 17.39
C VAL A 131 -12.49 -0.30 17.22
N ASP A 132 -13.28 -1.23 17.77
CA ASP A 132 -14.74 -1.22 17.70
C ASP A 132 -15.34 0.04 18.34
N ASP A 133 -14.81 0.48 19.49
CA ASP A 133 -15.21 1.73 20.14
C ASP A 133 -15.03 2.95 19.23
N VAL A 134 -13.98 2.96 18.42
CA VAL A 134 -13.65 4.09 17.55
C VAL A 134 -14.49 4.06 16.29
N LEU A 135 -14.68 2.89 15.71
CA LEU A 135 -15.58 2.68 14.58
C LEU A 135 -17.03 2.96 14.97
N GLY A 136 -17.45 2.57 16.17
CA GLY A 136 -18.79 2.83 16.67
C GLY A 136 -19.06 4.31 16.99
N ARG A 137 -18.03 5.10 17.30
CA ARG A 137 -18.16 6.57 17.36
C ARG A 137 -18.31 7.21 15.99
N LEU A 138 -17.73 6.61 14.94
CA LEU A 138 -17.88 7.09 13.57
C LEU A 138 -19.24 6.71 12.97
N ASP A 139 -19.72 5.51 13.30
CA ASP A 139 -21.01 5.00 12.84
C ASP A 139 -21.74 4.26 13.98
N PRO A 140 -22.51 4.99 14.82
CA PRO A 140 -23.25 4.41 15.93
C PRO A 140 -24.34 3.44 15.48
N ALA A 141 -24.89 3.62 14.28
CA ALA A 141 -25.93 2.75 13.74
C ALA A 141 -25.34 1.38 13.40
N ALA A 142 -24.23 1.35 12.66
CA ALA A 142 -23.54 0.11 12.33
C ALA A 142 -23.00 -0.62 13.58
N ALA A 143 -22.55 0.12 14.60
CA ALA A 143 -21.99 -0.43 15.84
C ALA A 143 -22.90 -1.47 16.51
N THR A 144 -24.21 -1.26 16.45
CA THR A 144 -25.22 -2.18 17.03
C THR A 144 -25.27 -3.55 16.34
N THR A 145 -24.72 -3.63 15.13
CA THR A 145 -24.73 -4.83 14.28
C THR A 145 -23.34 -5.44 14.10
N PHE A 146 -22.33 -4.93 14.80
CA PHE A 146 -20.98 -5.46 14.68
C PHE A 146 -20.94 -6.92 15.15
N PRO A 147 -20.49 -7.85 14.29
CA PRO A 147 -20.39 -9.24 14.68
C PRO A 147 -19.28 -9.42 15.72
N GLY A 148 -19.37 -10.48 16.52
CA GLY A 148 -18.28 -10.89 17.39
C GLY A 148 -16.96 -11.07 16.62
N TRP A 149 -15.83 -10.87 17.29
CA TRP A 149 -14.53 -11.18 16.70
C TRP A 149 -14.27 -12.69 16.72
N TRP A 150 -13.51 -13.17 15.74
CA TRP A 150 -13.10 -14.56 15.66
C TRP A 150 -11.68 -14.74 16.16
N ARG A 151 -11.33 -15.97 16.56
CA ARG A 151 -9.98 -16.32 17.01
C ARG A 151 -9.55 -17.70 16.56
N GLN A 152 -8.25 -17.86 16.37
CA GLN A 152 -7.61 -19.13 16.06
C GLN A 152 -6.39 -19.29 16.96
N THR A 153 -6.44 -20.23 17.90
CA THR A 153 -5.34 -20.51 18.85
C THR A 153 -4.36 -21.57 18.34
N GLY A 154 -4.56 -22.09 17.13
CA GLY A 154 -3.78 -23.22 16.59
C GLY A 154 -4.04 -24.54 17.33
N PRO A 155 -3.45 -25.65 16.86
CA PRO A 155 -3.73 -27.00 17.39
C PRO A 155 -3.07 -27.31 18.76
N GLY A 156 -2.35 -26.37 19.38
CA GLY A 156 -1.45 -26.67 20.50
C GLY A 156 -2.01 -26.48 21.92
N ASP A 157 -3.14 -25.78 22.10
CA ASP A 157 -3.30 -24.99 23.34
C ASP A 157 -4.26 -25.50 24.41
N VAL A 158 -5.02 -26.57 24.20
CA VAL A 158 -5.97 -27.02 25.24
C VAL A 158 -5.38 -28.10 26.17
N ALA A 159 -4.42 -28.91 25.70
CA ALA A 159 -3.95 -30.08 26.43
C ALA A 159 -2.78 -29.83 27.41
N ILE A 160 -2.02 -28.74 27.25
CA ILE A 160 -0.74 -28.55 27.98
C ILE A 160 -0.87 -27.60 29.19
N MET A 161 -1.93 -26.78 29.27
CA MET A 161 -2.10 -25.82 30.38
C MET A 161 -2.26 -26.47 31.76
N GLN A 162 -2.76 -27.71 31.87
CA GLN A 162 -2.96 -28.36 33.17
C GLN A 162 -1.65 -28.82 33.85
N ASN A 163 -0.56 -29.00 33.09
CA ASN A 163 0.72 -29.50 33.63
C ASN A 163 1.80 -28.41 33.82
N ALA A 164 1.57 -27.18 33.35
CA ALA A 164 2.63 -26.16 33.26
C ALA A 164 2.87 -25.35 34.55
N ALA A 165 1.90 -25.31 35.48
CA ALA A 165 2.03 -24.53 36.71
C ALA A 165 3.17 -25.02 37.63
N SER A 166 3.59 -26.29 37.53
CA SER A 166 4.67 -26.87 38.35
C SER A 166 6.07 -26.72 37.74
N LEU A 167 6.18 -26.45 36.43
CA LEU A 167 7.46 -26.41 35.68
C LEU A 167 8.01 -24.99 35.48
N ALA A 168 7.16 -23.97 35.53
CA ALA A 168 7.52 -22.56 35.30
C ALA A 168 8.57 -22.01 36.29
N ASN A 169 8.67 -22.56 37.51
CA ASN A 169 9.62 -22.10 38.52
C ASN A 169 11.07 -22.57 38.32
N ARG A 170 11.36 -23.52 37.42
CA ARG A 170 12.71 -24.11 37.28
C ARG A 170 13.50 -23.67 36.04
N ALA A 171 12.85 -23.11 35.02
CA ALA A 171 13.46 -22.94 33.70
C ALA A 171 13.97 -21.51 33.38
N GLY A 172 13.78 -20.54 34.28
CA GLY A 172 14.24 -19.15 34.09
C GLY A 172 15.77 -18.94 34.02
N ALA A 173 16.59 -19.94 34.39
CA ALA A 173 18.03 -19.78 34.52
C ALA A 173 18.87 -20.19 33.28
N MET A 174 18.33 -20.96 32.33
CA MET A 174 19.11 -21.58 31.24
C MET A 174 19.01 -20.87 29.87
N LEU A 175 18.02 -19.99 29.67
CA LEU A 175 17.71 -19.42 28.33
C LEU A 175 18.47 -18.13 27.98
N SER A 176 19.31 -17.59 28.89
CA SER A 176 19.93 -16.27 28.71
C SER A 176 21.17 -16.24 27.81
N ARG A 177 21.77 -17.38 27.43
CA ARG A 177 23.11 -17.41 26.77
C ARG A 177 23.12 -17.49 25.24
N HIS A 178 22.00 -17.82 24.58
CA HIS A 178 22.01 -18.02 23.11
C HIS A 178 21.00 -17.17 22.31
N ALA A 179 20.18 -16.36 22.97
CA ALA A 179 19.07 -15.66 22.30
C ALA A 179 19.49 -14.44 21.45
N SER A 180 20.64 -13.81 21.71
CA SER A 180 20.92 -12.48 21.14
C SER A 180 21.27 -12.44 19.64
N ARG A 181 21.68 -13.55 19.00
CA ARG A 181 22.02 -13.54 17.54
C ARG A 181 20.87 -13.92 16.60
N LEU A 182 19.81 -14.53 17.12
CA LEU A 182 18.65 -14.99 16.33
C LEU A 182 17.48 -13.99 16.34
N LEU A 183 17.57 -12.95 17.17
CA LEU A 183 16.46 -12.01 17.43
C LEU A 183 16.51 -10.72 16.59
N ASP A 184 17.67 -10.39 15.99
CA ASP A 184 17.89 -9.14 15.23
C ASP A 184 17.75 -9.30 13.70
N GLY A 185 17.27 -10.45 13.22
CA GLY A 185 17.16 -10.76 11.79
C GLY A 185 16.15 -9.94 10.98
N ASP A 186 15.25 -9.20 11.64
CA ASP A 186 14.43 -8.21 10.95
C ASP A 186 15.19 -6.87 10.96
N SER A 187 16.07 -6.70 9.98
CA SER A 187 16.46 -5.35 9.53
C SER A 187 15.19 -4.49 9.51
N PRO A 188 15.21 -3.21 9.94
CA PRO A 188 14.07 -2.35 9.71
C PRO A 188 13.88 -2.35 8.20
N ALA A 189 12.91 -3.16 7.75
CA ALA A 189 12.46 -3.24 6.38
C ALA A 189 11.88 -1.86 6.14
N GLN A 190 12.80 -0.98 5.75
CA GLN A 190 12.64 0.34 5.22
C GLN A 190 11.33 0.31 4.46
N ARG A 191 10.31 1.08 4.88
CA ARG A 191 8.98 1.20 4.26
C ARG A 191 9.08 0.89 2.77
N ARG A 192 8.98 -0.38 2.38
CA ARG A 192 9.28 -0.78 1.01
C ARG A 192 8.01 -0.42 0.29
N ALA A 193 8.12 0.61 -0.52
CA ALA A 193 6.97 1.21 -1.13
C ALA A 193 6.30 0.20 -2.10
N ALA A 194 4.98 0.33 -2.22
CA ALA A 194 4.08 -0.70 -2.72
C ALA A 194 4.50 -1.28 -4.06
N VAL A 195 4.91 -0.40 -4.97
CA VAL A 195 5.30 -0.71 -6.34
C VAL A 195 6.68 -1.34 -6.37
N SER A 196 7.67 -0.75 -5.68
CA SER A 196 9.03 -1.29 -5.61
C SER A 196 9.08 -2.73 -5.05
N ARG A 197 8.11 -3.12 -4.20
CA ARG A 197 7.99 -4.50 -3.69
C ARG A 197 7.66 -5.53 -4.76
N SER A 198 7.03 -5.13 -5.86
CA SER A 198 6.65 -6.04 -6.95
C SER A 198 7.87 -6.57 -7.72
N GLY A 199 9.05 -5.95 -7.53
CA GLY A 199 10.28 -6.30 -8.25
C GLY A 199 10.34 -5.73 -9.66
N THR A 200 9.51 -4.73 -9.96
CA THR A 200 9.47 -4.06 -11.27
C THR A 200 10.17 -2.70 -11.18
N ASP A 201 10.98 -2.36 -12.18
CA ASP A 201 11.68 -1.07 -12.25
C ASP A 201 10.76 0.05 -12.74
N THR A 202 9.74 -0.31 -13.53
CA THR A 202 8.77 0.61 -14.10
C THR A 202 7.34 0.15 -13.83
N PHE A 203 6.46 1.11 -13.61
CA PHE A 203 5.03 0.97 -13.45
C PHE A 203 4.34 1.76 -14.56
N VAL A 204 3.37 1.13 -15.20
CA VAL A 204 2.76 1.56 -16.46
C VAL A 204 1.28 1.82 -16.21
N PHE A 205 0.89 3.07 -16.38
CA PHE A 205 -0.51 3.46 -16.47
C PHE A 205 -0.93 3.42 -17.93
N GLU A 206 -2.02 2.74 -18.24
CA GLU A 206 -2.48 2.60 -19.64
C GLU A 206 -3.92 3.03 -19.81
N THR A 207 -4.18 3.74 -20.91
CA THR A 207 -5.51 3.98 -21.45
C THR A 207 -5.60 3.29 -22.82
N PRO A 208 -6.77 3.26 -23.47
CA PRO A 208 -6.86 2.68 -24.81
C PRO A 208 -5.94 3.36 -25.85
N GLN A 209 -5.65 4.67 -25.69
CA GLN A 209 -4.91 5.47 -26.67
C GLN A 209 -3.49 5.85 -26.22
N THR A 210 -3.24 5.95 -24.91
CA THR A 210 -1.98 6.45 -24.37
C THR A 210 -1.43 5.55 -23.28
N VAL A 211 -0.12 5.59 -23.11
CA VAL A 211 0.60 4.85 -22.08
C VAL A 211 1.50 5.84 -21.33
N ALA A 212 1.60 5.68 -20.02
CA ALA A 212 2.48 6.44 -19.16
C ALA A 212 3.37 5.48 -18.39
N GLU A 213 4.64 5.43 -18.76
CA GLU A 213 5.67 4.64 -18.09
C GLU A 213 6.34 5.49 -17.02
N VAL A 214 6.27 5.02 -15.77
CA VAL A 214 6.74 5.74 -14.59
C VAL A 214 7.73 4.86 -13.83
N PRO A 215 8.91 5.36 -13.42
CA PRO A 215 9.80 4.58 -12.55
C PRO A 215 9.08 4.14 -11.26
N ALA A 216 9.35 2.93 -10.77
CA ALA A 216 8.67 2.38 -9.60
C ALA A 216 8.76 3.29 -8.36
N GLU A 217 9.93 3.88 -8.10
CA GLU A 217 10.13 4.84 -7.01
C GLU A 217 9.24 6.09 -7.15
N LEU A 218 9.01 6.55 -8.37
CA LEU A 218 8.17 7.70 -8.64
C LEU A 218 6.68 7.34 -8.49
N ALA A 219 6.27 6.16 -8.94
CA ALA A 219 4.92 5.64 -8.71
C ALA A 219 4.62 5.47 -7.21
N ASP A 220 5.60 5.00 -6.44
CA ASP A 220 5.55 4.97 -4.98
C ASP A 220 5.40 6.38 -4.37
N GLY A 221 6.13 7.37 -4.91
CA GLY A 221 5.93 8.78 -4.60
C GLY A 221 4.52 9.28 -4.90
N MET A 222 3.93 8.86 -6.02
CA MET A 222 2.55 9.20 -6.40
C MET A 222 1.53 8.64 -5.41
N LEU A 223 1.67 7.37 -4.99
CA LEU A 223 0.81 6.75 -3.98
C LEU A 223 0.94 7.45 -2.62
N MET A 224 2.17 7.76 -2.19
CA MET A 224 2.41 8.51 -0.96
C MET A 224 1.74 9.89 -1.01
N VAL A 225 1.85 10.61 -2.13
CA VAL A 225 1.16 11.90 -2.31
C VAL A 225 -0.35 11.72 -2.26
N GLY A 226 -0.89 10.70 -2.93
CA GLY A 226 -2.31 10.38 -2.90
C GLY A 226 -2.83 10.14 -1.47
N ALA A 227 -2.09 9.37 -0.68
CA ALA A 227 -2.41 9.13 0.73
C ALA A 227 -2.33 10.42 1.59
N LEU A 228 -1.34 11.28 1.35
CA LEU A 228 -1.24 12.58 2.02
C LEU A 228 -2.42 13.49 1.70
N ILE A 229 -2.81 13.56 0.42
CA ILE A 229 -3.97 14.33 -0.07
C ILE A 229 -5.26 13.81 0.56
N ALA A 230 -5.43 12.49 0.58
CA ALA A 230 -6.60 11.85 1.18
C ALA A 230 -6.70 12.12 2.68
N GLY A 231 -5.58 12.08 3.39
CA GLY A 231 -5.52 12.31 4.83
C GLY A 231 -5.64 13.78 5.23
N ARG A 232 -5.17 14.71 4.39
CA ARG A 232 -5.18 16.16 4.66
C ARG A 232 -5.42 16.95 3.37
N PRO A 233 -6.68 17.10 2.93
CA PRO A 233 -6.97 17.72 1.64
C PRO A 233 -6.67 19.22 1.58
N GLY A 234 -6.61 19.92 2.72
CA GLY A 234 -6.41 21.38 2.73
C GLY A 234 -7.49 22.10 1.90
N ASP A 235 -7.09 23.04 1.06
CA ASP A 235 -7.97 23.83 0.19
C ASP A 235 -8.29 23.16 -1.16
N MET A 236 -8.09 21.84 -1.29
CA MET A 236 -8.38 21.14 -2.54
C MET A 236 -9.89 20.95 -2.75
N PRO A 237 -10.38 21.02 -4.01
CA PRO A 237 -11.78 20.73 -4.32
C PRO A 237 -12.16 19.29 -3.90
N PRO A 238 -13.33 19.08 -3.27
CA PRO A 238 -13.74 17.78 -2.75
C PRO A 238 -13.84 16.71 -3.84
N ASN A 239 -14.30 17.08 -5.04
CA ASN A 239 -14.40 16.17 -6.18
C ASN A 239 -13.03 15.63 -6.60
N LEU A 240 -11.99 16.50 -6.62
CA LEU A 240 -10.63 16.08 -6.93
C LEU A 240 -10.06 15.15 -5.84
N VAL A 241 -10.33 15.45 -4.57
CA VAL A 241 -9.91 14.61 -3.45
C VAL A 241 -10.54 13.22 -3.55
N ALA A 242 -11.83 13.13 -3.87
CA ALA A 242 -12.53 11.86 -4.07
C ALA A 242 -11.96 11.07 -5.25
N GLN A 243 -11.67 11.72 -6.38
CA GLN A 243 -11.05 11.09 -7.54
C GLN A 243 -9.63 10.58 -7.22
N VAL A 244 -8.80 11.38 -6.53
CA VAL A 244 -7.47 10.95 -6.07
C VAL A 244 -7.57 9.74 -5.15
N GLN A 245 -8.50 9.77 -4.17
CA GLN A 245 -8.72 8.66 -3.25
C GLN A 245 -9.13 7.38 -3.99
N SER A 246 -10.11 7.47 -4.90
CA SER A 246 -10.59 6.35 -5.69
C SER A 246 -9.49 5.74 -6.57
N LEU A 247 -8.71 6.58 -7.27
CA LEU A 247 -7.60 6.10 -8.10
C LEU A 247 -6.51 5.40 -7.26
N VAL A 248 -6.06 6.03 -6.17
CA VAL A 248 -5.02 5.48 -5.29
C VAL A 248 -5.48 4.15 -4.70
N PHE A 249 -6.73 4.07 -4.26
CA PHE A 249 -7.33 2.85 -3.74
C PHE A 249 -7.28 1.71 -4.77
N ARG A 250 -7.76 1.95 -6.00
CA ARG A 250 -7.75 0.93 -7.07
C ARG A 250 -6.34 0.49 -7.45
N VAL A 251 -5.37 1.41 -7.47
CA VAL A 251 -3.96 1.07 -7.75
C VAL A 251 -3.38 0.21 -6.63
N GLU A 252 -3.63 0.55 -5.37
CA GLU A 252 -3.18 -0.26 -4.23
C GLU A 252 -3.83 -1.65 -4.22
N GLU A 253 -5.13 -1.73 -4.50
CA GLU A 253 -5.86 -2.99 -4.61
C GLU A 253 -5.31 -3.89 -5.73
N HIS A 254 -5.02 -3.29 -6.89
CA HIS A 254 -4.37 -3.96 -8.01
C HIS A 254 -2.98 -4.48 -7.60
N LEU A 255 -2.14 -3.63 -7.01
CA LEU A 255 -0.81 -4.06 -6.53
C LEU A 255 -0.89 -5.18 -5.50
N ALA A 256 -1.92 -5.17 -4.65
CA ALA A 256 -2.13 -6.20 -3.64
C ALA A 256 -2.68 -7.50 -4.23
N SER A 257 -3.37 -7.47 -5.38
CA SER A 257 -3.92 -8.67 -6.04
C SER A 257 -2.86 -9.40 -6.87
N VAL A 258 -1.81 -8.70 -7.29
CA VAL A 258 -0.77 -9.27 -8.11
C VAL A 258 0.33 -9.95 -7.26
N PRO A 259 0.67 -11.23 -7.53
CA PRO A 259 1.76 -11.91 -6.81
C PRO A 259 3.11 -11.20 -7.01
N PRO A 260 3.96 -11.13 -5.97
CA PRO A 260 5.29 -10.54 -6.07
C PRO A 260 6.12 -11.26 -7.15
N GLY A 261 6.82 -10.52 -8.00
CA GLY A 261 7.65 -11.06 -9.08
C GLY A 261 6.88 -11.47 -10.35
N SER A 262 5.57 -11.25 -10.42
CA SER A 262 4.82 -11.48 -11.66
C SER A 262 4.83 -10.24 -12.57
N ALA A 263 5.15 -10.45 -13.84
CA ALA A 263 5.28 -9.40 -14.85
C ALA A 263 4.00 -8.56 -15.13
N PRO A 264 2.75 -9.00 -14.88
CA PRO A 264 1.60 -8.09 -15.03
C PRO A 264 1.47 -7.08 -13.87
N ALA A 265 2.24 -7.19 -12.78
CA ALA A 265 2.14 -6.27 -11.62
C ALA A 265 2.43 -4.81 -11.94
N ALA A 266 3.16 -4.59 -13.03
CA ALA A 266 3.58 -3.27 -13.47
C ALA A 266 2.53 -2.55 -14.34
N ARG A 267 1.35 -3.12 -14.63
CA ARG A 267 0.41 -2.50 -15.59
C ARG A 267 -0.97 -2.26 -14.98
N PHE A 268 -1.36 -1.00 -14.90
CA PHE A 268 -2.65 -0.58 -14.37
C PHE A 268 -3.47 0.18 -15.43
N THR A 269 -4.66 -0.32 -15.74
CA THR A 269 -5.58 0.34 -16.67
C THR A 269 -6.26 1.54 -16.00
N VAL A 270 -6.17 2.70 -16.64
CA VAL A 270 -6.70 3.98 -16.17
C VAL A 270 -7.89 4.37 -17.04
N GLU A 271 -8.99 4.77 -16.40
CA GLU A 271 -10.13 5.32 -17.13
C GLU A 271 -9.80 6.71 -17.70
N PRO A 272 -10.35 7.11 -18.86
CA PRO A 272 -10.07 8.42 -19.44
C PRO A 272 -10.35 9.60 -18.49
N ALA A 273 -11.31 9.45 -17.58
CA ALA A 273 -11.64 10.45 -16.57
C ALA A 273 -10.54 10.65 -15.51
N ASP A 274 -9.71 9.63 -15.25
CA ASP A 274 -8.64 9.66 -14.25
C ASP A 274 -7.28 10.09 -14.80
N VAL A 275 -7.15 10.25 -16.13
CA VAL A 275 -5.94 10.72 -16.79
C VAL A 275 -5.40 12.03 -16.17
N PRO A 276 -6.24 13.06 -15.89
CA PRO A 276 -5.78 14.27 -15.22
C PRO A 276 -5.28 14.02 -13.79
N VAL A 277 -5.88 13.05 -13.09
CA VAL A 277 -5.52 12.69 -11.71
C VAL A 277 -4.14 12.03 -11.67
N VAL A 278 -3.87 11.10 -12.58
CA VAL A 278 -2.53 10.48 -12.74
C VAL A 278 -1.49 11.55 -13.06
N THR A 279 -1.77 12.46 -14.00
CA THR A 279 -0.87 13.57 -14.33
C THR A 279 -0.62 14.48 -13.13
N PHE A 280 -1.67 14.81 -12.37
CA PHE A 280 -1.56 15.61 -11.15
C PHE A 280 -0.69 14.92 -10.08
N LEU A 281 -0.93 13.63 -9.79
CA LEU A 281 -0.13 12.88 -8.83
C LEU A 281 1.33 12.77 -9.26
N HIS A 282 1.57 12.52 -10.55
CA HIS A 282 2.92 12.51 -11.12
C HIS A 282 3.64 13.84 -10.91
N GLN A 283 3.00 14.97 -11.26
CA GLN A 283 3.56 16.30 -11.05
C GLN A 283 3.87 16.56 -9.57
N GLN A 284 2.96 16.22 -8.67
CA GLN A 284 3.16 16.42 -7.23
C GLN A 284 4.27 15.52 -6.65
N ALA A 285 4.43 14.30 -7.14
CA ALA A 285 5.51 13.42 -6.76
C ALA A 285 6.87 13.95 -7.26
N ARG A 286 6.94 14.42 -8.50
CA ARG A 286 8.13 15.08 -9.08
C ARG A 286 8.51 16.36 -8.34
N LEU A 287 7.54 17.22 -8.01
CA LEU A 287 7.80 18.42 -7.23
C LEU A 287 8.44 18.10 -5.87
N ARG A 288 7.97 17.03 -5.22
CA ARG A 288 8.51 16.60 -3.93
C ARG A 288 9.87 15.93 -4.02
N SER A 289 10.25 15.37 -5.16
CA SER A 289 11.61 14.86 -5.37
C SER A 289 12.62 15.98 -5.65
N LEU A 290 12.17 17.10 -6.22
CA LEU A 290 13.02 18.27 -6.52
C LEU A 290 13.14 19.26 -5.36
N LEU A 291 12.13 19.35 -4.50
CA LEU A 291 12.10 20.30 -3.39
C LEU A 291 12.67 19.69 -2.10
N PRO A 292 13.41 20.47 -1.28
CA PRO A 292 13.84 20.00 0.02
C PRO A 292 12.64 19.64 0.92
N VAL A 293 12.53 18.37 1.27
CA VAL A 293 11.50 17.86 2.17
C VAL A 293 11.99 17.88 3.61
N ARG A 294 11.14 18.35 4.52
CA ARG A 294 11.36 18.32 5.98
C ARG A 294 10.12 17.77 6.67
N ASN A 295 10.31 17.26 7.90
CA ASN A 295 9.20 16.84 8.74
C ASN A 295 8.92 17.95 9.75
N LEU A 296 7.71 18.47 9.78
CA LEU A 296 7.22 19.33 10.84
C LEU A 296 6.52 18.46 11.87
N ARG A 297 7.13 18.34 13.05
CA ARG A 297 6.59 17.67 14.23
C ARG A 297 5.87 18.69 15.09
N THR A 298 4.56 18.52 15.30
CA THR A 298 3.75 19.38 16.16
C THR A 298 3.40 18.62 17.42
N CYS A 299 3.91 19.07 18.59
CA CYS A 299 3.60 18.41 19.86
C CYS A 299 2.08 18.34 20.08
N THR A 300 1.57 17.15 20.39
CA THR A 300 0.13 16.96 20.61
C THR A 300 -0.37 17.68 21.86
N THR A 301 0.48 17.82 22.89
CA THR A 301 0.16 18.47 24.17
C THR A 301 0.21 20.00 24.08
N CYS A 302 1.37 20.58 23.73
CA CYS A 302 1.59 22.03 23.81
C CYS A 302 1.62 22.74 22.45
N ARG A 303 1.37 22.01 21.36
CA ARG A 303 1.35 22.52 19.97
C ARG A 303 2.65 23.19 19.50
N LEU A 304 3.76 22.97 20.21
CA LEU A 304 5.06 23.46 19.74
C LEU A 304 5.46 22.74 18.45
N GLU A 305 5.80 23.55 17.45
CA GLU A 305 6.27 23.12 16.14
C GLU A 305 7.79 22.97 16.11
N LYS A 306 8.28 21.84 15.60
CA LYS A 306 9.71 21.59 15.37
C LYS A 306 9.91 21.04 13.96
N VAL A 307 10.70 21.73 13.15
CA VAL A 307 11.11 21.22 11.84
C VAL A 307 12.35 20.33 12.01
N THR A 308 12.26 19.09 11.58
CA THR A 308 13.37 18.14 11.56
C THR A 308 13.78 17.83 10.12
N ASN A 309 15.09 17.63 9.93
CA ASN A 309 15.64 17.22 8.66
C ASN A 309 15.81 15.69 8.67
N PRO A 310 15.01 14.93 7.89
CA PRO A 310 15.08 13.48 7.89
C PRO A 310 16.45 12.96 7.43
N ASP A 311 17.14 13.69 6.54
CA ASP A 311 18.47 13.29 6.07
C ASP A 311 19.52 13.42 7.18
N ARG A 312 19.39 14.47 8.01
CA ARG A 312 20.24 14.64 9.19
C ARG A 312 19.97 13.57 10.23
N GLU A 313 18.71 13.22 10.48
CA GLU A 313 18.34 12.12 11.39
C GLU A 313 18.93 10.79 10.90
N ARG A 314 18.80 10.50 9.60
CA ARG A 314 19.39 9.29 8.98
C ARG A 314 20.92 9.27 9.10
N LEU A 315 21.58 10.40 8.84
CA LEU A 315 23.03 10.52 9.00
C LEU A 315 23.46 10.31 10.46
N GLN A 316 22.75 10.92 11.42
CA GLN A 316 23.02 10.75 12.84
C GLN A 316 22.80 9.31 13.30
N GLU A 317 21.73 8.65 12.86
CA GLU A 317 21.47 7.24 13.14
C GLU A 317 22.55 6.35 12.52
N ARG A 318 23.00 6.64 11.30
CA ARG A 318 24.12 5.92 10.66
C ARG A 318 25.41 6.09 11.44
N THR A 319 25.76 7.31 11.84
CA THR A 319 26.95 7.61 12.66
C THR A 319 26.86 6.96 14.05
N ARG A 320 25.66 6.90 14.64
CA ARG A 320 25.42 6.19 15.89
C ARG A 320 25.68 4.70 15.72
N ARG A 321 25.09 4.07 14.69
CA ARG A 321 25.31 2.65 14.39
C ARG A 321 26.78 2.33 14.13
N THR A 322 27.49 3.16 13.36
CA THR A 322 28.93 2.93 13.11
C THR A 322 29.75 3.09 14.38
N ARG A 323 29.41 4.05 15.26
CA ARG A 323 30.04 4.20 16.58
C ARG A 323 29.77 3.00 17.48
N ASP A 324 28.53 2.50 17.51
CA ASP A 324 28.16 1.32 18.29
C ASP A 324 28.96 0.09 17.83
N LEU A 325 29.09 -0.12 16.52
CA LEU A 325 29.93 -1.19 15.95
C LEU A 325 31.42 -1.01 16.29
N ALA A 326 31.97 0.20 16.15
CA ALA A 326 33.37 0.47 16.48
C ALA A 326 33.68 0.20 17.96
N THR A 327 32.78 0.60 18.87
CA THR A 327 32.94 0.33 20.31
C THR A 327 32.75 -1.14 20.69
N SER A 328 32.13 -1.96 19.83
CA SER A 328 31.99 -3.40 20.05
C SER A 328 33.27 -4.18 19.75
N LEU A 329 34.14 -3.67 18.88
CA LEU A 329 35.41 -4.33 18.49
C LEU A 329 36.57 -4.05 19.47
N SER A 330 36.51 -2.98 20.26
CA SER A 330 37.54 -2.64 21.26
C SER A 330 37.30 -3.24 22.65
N ALA A 331 36.29 -4.10 22.82
CA ALA A 331 35.91 -4.65 24.12
C ALA A 331 36.74 -5.88 24.51
N VAL A 332 38.00 -5.64 24.90
CA VAL A 332 38.81 -6.63 25.62
C VAL A 332 38.37 -6.64 27.10
N VAL A 333 37.63 -7.69 27.47
CA VAL A 333 37.56 -8.34 28.80
C VAL A 333 37.15 -7.47 30.01
N THR A 334 35.85 -7.30 30.27
CA THR A 334 35.29 -7.23 31.65
C THR A 334 33.76 -7.44 31.66
N PRO A 335 33.23 -8.49 32.34
CA PRO A 335 31.82 -8.89 32.27
C PRO A 335 30.81 -7.93 32.92
N TYR A 336 31.23 -7.06 33.84
CA TYR A 336 30.33 -6.11 34.52
C TYR A 336 29.96 -4.89 33.66
N VAL A 337 30.74 -4.56 32.63
CA VAL A 337 30.44 -3.44 31.70
C VAL A 337 29.37 -3.83 30.66
N LEU A 338 29.16 -5.13 30.42
CA LEU A 338 28.21 -5.64 29.43
C LEU A 338 26.75 -5.44 29.85
N ALA A 339 26.40 -5.61 31.13
CA ALA A 339 25.03 -5.46 31.62
C ALA A 339 24.55 -4.00 31.62
N GLY A 340 25.40 -3.05 32.04
CA GLY A 340 25.10 -1.63 31.99
C GLY A 340 24.99 -1.08 30.56
N ARG A 341 25.77 -1.61 29.62
CA ARG A 341 25.71 -1.20 28.20
C ARG A 341 24.50 -1.77 27.45
N LEU A 342 24.00 -2.96 27.78
CA LEU A 342 22.76 -3.48 27.21
C LEU A 342 21.55 -2.59 27.56
N ALA A 343 21.53 -2.01 28.77
CA ALA A 343 20.53 -1.02 29.15
C ALA A 343 20.71 0.32 28.38
N GLN A 344 21.94 0.76 28.12
CA GLN A 344 22.21 1.98 27.34
C GLN A 344 21.90 1.82 25.83
N LEU A 345 22.09 0.63 25.26
CA LEU A 345 21.75 0.34 23.86
C LEU A 345 20.23 0.34 23.62
N ASN A 346 19.43 -0.04 24.64
CA ASN A 346 17.96 0.04 24.59
C ASN A 346 17.41 1.43 24.89
N ASN A 347 18.22 2.37 25.40
CA ASN A 347 17.84 3.77 25.57
C ASN A 347 17.96 4.53 24.22
N LYS A 348 17.23 4.06 23.20
CA LYS A 348 16.79 4.96 22.15
C LYS A 348 15.75 5.86 22.82
N GLY A 349 16.18 7.06 23.23
CA GLY A 349 15.25 8.10 23.64
C GLY A 349 14.18 8.28 22.55
N PRO A 350 13.01 8.82 22.91
CA PRO A 350 11.91 8.97 21.96
C PRO A 350 12.39 9.78 20.73
N ASP A 351 11.93 9.39 19.54
CA ASP A 351 12.27 10.07 18.27
C ASP A 351 11.90 11.57 18.30
N PHE A 352 10.97 11.93 19.19
CA PHE A 352 10.62 13.29 19.52
C PHE A 352 10.48 13.46 21.04
N ALA A 353 11.13 14.49 21.58
CA ALA A 353 10.84 15.02 22.90
C ALA A 353 10.58 16.51 22.75
N CYS A 354 9.39 16.95 23.16
CA CYS A 354 9.04 18.36 23.12
C CYS A 354 9.91 19.14 24.10
N PRO A 355 10.67 20.17 23.66
CA PRO A 355 11.52 20.95 24.56
C PRO A 355 10.72 21.81 25.55
N ARG A 356 9.42 22.02 25.32
CA ARG A 356 8.56 22.85 26.18
C ARG A 356 7.88 22.05 27.28
N CYS A 357 7.25 20.92 26.94
CA CYS A 357 6.44 20.14 27.89
C CYS A 357 6.94 18.70 28.11
N GLN A 358 8.06 18.32 27.50
CA GLN A 358 8.62 16.96 27.55
C GLN A 358 7.69 15.86 27.03
N GLY A 359 6.57 16.22 26.38
CA GLY A 359 5.69 15.27 25.69
C GLY A 359 6.45 14.52 24.59
N MET A 360 6.21 13.22 24.50
CA MET A 360 6.88 12.33 23.54
C MET A 360 6.10 12.17 22.22
N ASP A 361 4.86 12.64 22.19
CA ASP A 361 3.98 12.54 21.03
C ASP A 361 3.99 13.81 20.19
N ALA A 362 4.08 13.63 18.87
CA ALA A 362 3.92 14.69 17.90
C ALA A 362 3.13 14.23 16.68
N ASP A 363 2.31 15.13 16.15
CA ASP A 363 1.75 14.98 14.82
C ASP A 363 2.84 15.31 13.79
N GLU A 364 3.25 14.31 13.01
CA GLU A 364 4.20 14.49 11.92
C GLU A 364 3.47 14.97 10.66
N THR A 365 4.02 15.99 10.02
CA THR A 365 3.53 16.54 8.77
C THR A 365 4.71 16.79 7.83
N VAL A 366 4.56 16.47 6.55
CA VAL A 366 5.60 16.72 5.56
C VAL A 366 5.48 18.17 5.11
N VAL A 367 6.57 18.94 5.18
CA VAL A 367 6.62 20.33 4.73
C VAL A 367 7.71 20.52 3.69
N THR A 368 7.48 21.45 2.77
CA THR A 368 8.45 21.91 1.78
C THR A 368 8.74 23.39 1.98
N PHE A 369 9.83 23.88 1.43
CA PHE A 369 10.21 25.29 1.50
C PHE A 369 10.18 25.90 0.11
N CYS A 370 9.60 27.08 -0.02
CA CYS A 370 9.63 27.81 -1.28
C CYS A 370 11.07 28.19 -1.62
N GLN A 371 11.56 27.77 -2.79
CA GLN A 371 12.93 28.07 -3.23
C GLN A 371 13.16 29.58 -3.46
N ARG A 372 12.10 30.36 -3.71
CA ARG A 372 12.21 31.80 -3.97
C ARG A 372 12.27 32.64 -2.69
N CYS A 373 11.43 32.36 -1.70
CA CYS A 373 11.29 33.22 -0.50
C CYS A 373 11.55 32.50 0.83
N GLY A 374 11.86 31.21 0.82
CA GLY A 374 12.09 30.40 2.02
C GLY A 374 10.85 30.15 2.87
N ASP A 375 9.65 30.52 2.41
CA ASP A 375 8.41 30.32 3.14
C ASP A 375 8.08 28.82 3.28
N ARG A 376 7.67 28.41 4.48
CA ARG A 376 7.32 27.02 4.80
C ARG A 376 5.94 26.70 4.25
N ARG A 377 5.84 25.62 3.47
CA ARG A 377 4.64 25.12 2.82
C ARG A 377 4.24 23.79 3.42
N ALA A 378 3.08 23.75 4.07
CA ALA A 378 2.51 22.53 4.65
C ALA A 378 1.39 21.94 3.78
N GLU A 379 1.12 22.54 2.62
CA GLU A 379 0.07 22.09 1.73
C GLU A 379 0.40 20.72 1.12
N THR A 380 -0.61 19.86 1.03
CA THR A 380 -0.49 18.54 0.39
C THR A 380 -0.43 18.61 -1.12
N ALA A 381 -0.89 19.70 -1.73
CA ALA A 381 -0.70 19.98 -3.15
C ALA A 381 0.05 21.31 -3.34
N LEU A 382 1.25 21.24 -3.89
CA LEU A 382 2.07 22.41 -4.20
C LEU A 382 1.63 22.98 -5.54
N ARG A 383 0.91 24.11 -5.50
CA ARG A 383 0.46 24.87 -6.67
C ARG A 383 1.26 26.16 -6.79
N THR A 384 0.95 27.12 -5.91
CA THR A 384 1.63 28.41 -5.85
C THR A 384 2.01 28.74 -4.41
N CYS A 385 3.10 29.48 -4.21
CA CYS A 385 3.46 30.02 -2.91
C CYS A 385 2.51 31.19 -2.56
N SER A 386 1.79 31.12 -1.45
CA SER A 386 0.87 32.21 -1.05
C SER A 386 1.59 33.53 -0.78
N LYS A 387 2.86 33.49 -0.33
CA LYS A 387 3.66 34.67 0.00
C LYS A 387 4.25 35.39 -1.22
N CYS A 388 4.95 34.66 -2.10
CA CYS A 388 5.68 35.26 -3.23
C CYS A 388 5.10 34.92 -4.61
N ARG A 389 3.97 34.20 -4.65
CA ARG A 389 3.26 33.77 -5.88
C ARG A 389 4.09 32.93 -6.84
N PHE A 390 5.21 32.36 -6.38
CA PHE A 390 5.99 31.41 -7.17
C PHE A 390 5.15 30.20 -7.55
N ASP A 391 5.05 29.88 -8.84
CA ASP A 391 4.36 28.69 -9.33
C ASP A 391 5.30 27.48 -9.23
N PHE A 392 4.99 26.56 -8.34
CA PHE A 392 5.80 25.36 -8.19
C PHE A 392 5.78 24.51 -9.46
N ARG A 393 4.68 24.52 -10.23
CA ARG A 393 4.52 23.72 -11.44
C ARG A 393 5.52 24.09 -12.53
N SER A 394 6.09 25.29 -12.50
CA SER A 394 7.14 25.68 -13.44
C SER A 394 8.41 24.84 -13.29
N LEU A 395 8.64 24.22 -12.12
CA LEU A 395 9.79 23.34 -11.87
C LEU A 395 9.68 21.98 -12.59
N VAL A 396 8.46 21.59 -12.98
CA VAL A 396 8.18 20.33 -13.68
C VAL A 396 7.53 20.60 -15.04
N ALA A 397 7.63 21.84 -15.52
CA ALA A 397 7.14 22.20 -16.84
C ALA A 397 7.92 21.44 -17.92
N GLY A 398 7.20 20.69 -18.76
CA GLY A 398 7.78 19.89 -19.83
C GLY A 398 7.73 18.37 -19.60
N ASP A 399 7.49 17.91 -18.36
CA ASP A 399 7.34 16.48 -18.07
C ASP A 399 6.00 15.96 -18.66
N ARG A 400 6.06 15.38 -19.86
CA ARG A 400 4.92 14.71 -20.50
C ARG A 400 4.85 13.26 -20.02
N VAL A 401 3.86 13.00 -19.17
CA VAL A 401 3.61 11.68 -18.57
C VAL A 401 3.09 10.68 -19.61
N TRP A 402 2.19 11.14 -20.47
CA TRP A 402 1.47 10.29 -21.42
C TRP A 402 2.12 10.34 -22.81
N GLN A 403 2.36 9.16 -23.38
CA GLN A 403 2.83 8.96 -24.73
C GLN A 403 1.75 8.24 -25.55
N PRO A 404 1.61 8.51 -26.85
CA PRO A 404 0.74 7.71 -27.71
C PRO A 404 1.15 6.24 -27.64
N ARG A 405 0.15 5.35 -27.51
CA ARG A 405 0.41 3.91 -27.60
C ARG A 405 0.99 3.62 -28.98
N GLN A 406 2.21 3.08 -29.03
CA GLN A 406 2.76 2.62 -30.30
C GLN A 406 1.90 1.44 -30.77
N THR A 407 1.14 1.65 -31.84
CA THR A 407 0.49 0.55 -32.55
C THR A 407 1.60 -0.38 -33.01
N PRO A 408 1.57 -1.68 -32.65
CA PRO A 408 2.53 -2.63 -33.19
C PRO A 408 2.55 -2.46 -34.71
N PRO A 409 3.72 -2.37 -35.37
CA PRO A 409 3.76 -2.29 -36.82
C PRO A 409 2.93 -3.45 -37.34
N ALA A 410 1.94 -3.14 -38.19
CA ALA A 410 1.07 -4.16 -38.76
C ALA A 410 1.98 -5.26 -39.30
N THR A 411 1.81 -6.48 -38.77
CA THR A 411 2.54 -7.64 -39.28
C THR A 411 2.37 -7.59 -40.80
N PRO A 412 3.46 -7.51 -41.59
CA PRO A 412 3.33 -7.46 -43.03
C PRO A 412 2.43 -8.63 -43.44
N PRO A 413 1.47 -8.41 -44.36
CA PRO A 413 0.63 -9.51 -44.81
C PRO A 413 1.56 -10.68 -45.17
N PRO A 414 1.22 -11.91 -44.76
CA PRO A 414 2.07 -13.06 -45.05
C PRO A 414 2.41 -12.99 -46.54
N VAL A 415 3.70 -12.87 -46.85
CA VAL A 415 4.16 -12.89 -48.23
C VAL A 415 3.63 -14.20 -48.78
N THR A 416 2.65 -14.13 -49.67
CA THR A 416 2.13 -15.29 -50.37
C THR A 416 3.36 -15.92 -51.00
N ALA A 417 3.77 -17.08 -50.48
CA ALA A 417 4.92 -17.79 -51.01
C ALA A 417 4.69 -17.91 -52.52
N ALA A 418 5.66 -17.44 -53.30
CA ALA A 418 5.62 -17.62 -54.74
C ALA A 418 5.33 -19.10 -55.01
N PRO A 419 4.37 -19.42 -55.90
CA PRO A 419 4.07 -20.80 -56.21
C PRO A 419 5.37 -21.52 -56.60
N PRO A 420 5.60 -22.74 -56.08
CA PRO A 420 6.81 -23.48 -56.40
C PRO A 420 6.97 -23.58 -57.93
N PRO A 421 8.20 -23.50 -58.45
CA PRO A 421 8.46 -23.60 -59.89
C PRO A 421 7.83 -24.89 -60.43
N ALA A 422 7.12 -24.74 -61.55
CA ALA A 422 6.45 -25.86 -62.22
C ALA A 422 7.45 -27.00 -62.46
N PRO A 423 7.07 -28.27 -62.16
CA PRO A 423 7.90 -29.41 -62.48
C PRO A 423 8.14 -29.52 -64.00
N PRO A 424 9.31 -30.03 -64.43
CA PRO A 424 9.64 -30.18 -65.85
C PRO A 424 8.63 -31.11 -66.57
N PRO A 425 8.36 -30.85 -67.86
CA PRO A 425 7.34 -31.56 -68.64
C PRO A 425 7.69 -33.05 -68.75
N GLN A 426 6.76 -33.91 -68.29
CA GLN A 426 6.83 -35.35 -68.54
C GLN A 426 6.51 -35.63 -70.03
N PRO A 427 7.20 -36.59 -70.67
CA PRO A 427 6.92 -36.98 -72.05
C PRO A 427 5.54 -37.63 -72.18
N MET A 428 4.81 -37.18 -73.20
CA MET A 428 3.44 -37.58 -73.54
C MET A 428 3.31 -39.09 -73.81
N PRO A 429 2.36 -39.78 -73.18
CA PRO A 429 1.76 -40.99 -73.73
C PRO A 429 0.68 -40.63 -74.78
N ALA A 430 0.59 -41.45 -75.81
CA ALA A 430 -0.30 -41.35 -76.96
C ALA A 430 -1.81 -41.47 -76.60
N PRO A 431 -2.72 -40.98 -77.46
CA PRO A 431 -4.10 -40.66 -77.10
C PRO A 431 -5.03 -41.88 -77.09
N ALA A 432 -5.92 -41.94 -76.10
CA ALA A 432 -7.11 -42.79 -76.10
C ALA A 432 -8.37 -41.95 -76.41
N PRO A 433 -9.31 -42.46 -77.22
CA PRO A 433 -10.45 -41.71 -77.71
C PRO A 433 -11.55 -41.49 -76.67
N ALA A 434 -12.16 -40.31 -76.71
CA ALA A 434 -13.37 -39.92 -75.98
C ALA A 434 -14.57 -40.79 -76.39
N PRO A 435 -15.55 -41.03 -75.50
CA PRO A 435 -16.70 -40.10 -75.44
C PRO A 435 -17.41 -40.02 -74.08
N GLY A 436 -18.25 -39.00 -73.90
CA GLY A 436 -19.31 -39.04 -72.90
C GLY A 436 -19.78 -37.67 -72.42
N TRP A 437 -20.86 -37.18 -73.01
CA TRP A 437 -21.52 -35.93 -72.65
C TRP A 437 -22.28 -36.10 -71.33
N GLY A 438 -22.28 -35.08 -70.47
CA GLY A 438 -22.99 -35.15 -69.19
C GLY A 438 -23.08 -33.83 -68.43
N THR A 439 -24.04 -33.01 -68.86
CA THR A 439 -24.95 -32.19 -68.05
C THR A 439 -24.40 -31.14 -67.07
N ALA A 440 -24.60 -29.89 -67.48
CA ALA A 440 -24.46 -28.68 -66.67
C ALA A 440 -25.41 -28.63 -65.46
N ALA A 441 -24.91 -28.12 -64.33
CA ALA A 441 -25.72 -27.67 -63.19
C ALA A 441 -25.56 -26.15 -63.00
N PRO A 442 -26.66 -25.41 -62.73
CA PRO A 442 -26.69 -23.95 -62.77
C PRO A 442 -26.09 -23.27 -61.53
N PRO A 443 -25.60 -22.02 -61.65
CA PRO A 443 -25.02 -21.26 -60.54
C PRO A 443 -26.07 -20.78 -59.53
N GLN A 444 -25.79 -20.98 -58.25
CA GLN A 444 -26.55 -20.42 -57.13
C GLN A 444 -26.42 -18.88 -57.08
N PRO A 445 -27.52 -18.14 -56.82
CA PRO A 445 -27.49 -16.69 -56.70
C PRO A 445 -26.93 -16.22 -55.35
N ALA A 446 -26.17 -15.12 -55.40
CA ALA A 446 -25.59 -14.44 -54.25
C ALA A 446 -26.66 -13.78 -53.35
N PRO A 447 -26.49 -13.80 -52.02
CA PRO A 447 -27.39 -13.09 -51.10
C PRO A 447 -27.18 -11.56 -51.15
N ALA A 448 -28.30 -10.84 -51.06
CA ALA A 448 -28.41 -9.39 -51.11
C ALA A 448 -27.78 -8.69 -49.88
N PRO A 449 -27.33 -7.42 -50.04
CA PRO A 449 -26.78 -6.65 -48.94
C PRO A 449 -27.86 -6.21 -47.94
N THR A 450 -27.64 -6.52 -46.66
CA THR A 450 -28.43 -6.03 -45.53
C THR A 450 -28.26 -4.52 -45.40
N SER A 451 -29.39 -3.82 -45.43
CA SER A 451 -29.51 -2.38 -45.22
C SER A 451 -29.13 -1.97 -43.79
N ALA A 452 -28.32 -0.92 -43.69
CA ALA A 452 -27.96 -0.26 -42.43
C ALA A 452 -29.15 0.51 -41.85
N PRO A 453 -29.34 0.54 -40.52
CA PRO A 453 -30.32 1.43 -39.89
C PRO A 453 -29.84 2.89 -39.90
N ALA A 454 -30.80 3.79 -40.12
CA ALA A 454 -30.64 5.23 -40.16
C ALA A 454 -30.13 5.83 -38.83
N PRO A 455 -29.37 6.94 -38.86
CA PRO A 455 -28.93 7.62 -37.65
C PRO A 455 -30.09 8.31 -36.95
N ALA A 456 -30.31 7.97 -35.67
CA ALA A 456 -31.19 8.70 -34.79
C ALA A 456 -30.66 10.13 -34.59
N SER A 457 -31.58 11.10 -34.67
CA SER A 457 -31.33 12.52 -34.45
C SER A 457 -30.70 12.76 -33.07
N ALA A 458 -29.54 13.42 -33.07
CA ALA A 458 -28.85 13.86 -31.87
C ALA A 458 -29.70 14.92 -31.15
N ALA A 459 -30.13 14.61 -29.93
CA ALA A 459 -30.59 15.62 -28.99
C ALA A 459 -29.42 16.56 -28.64
N PRO A 460 -29.65 17.88 -28.46
CA PRO A 460 -28.62 18.82 -28.07
C PRO A 460 -28.05 18.42 -26.70
N ARG A 461 -26.72 18.23 -26.64
CA ARG A 461 -26.01 18.02 -25.38
C ARG A 461 -26.24 19.23 -24.47
N PRO A 462 -26.53 19.04 -23.17
CA PRO A 462 -26.49 20.13 -22.22
C PRO A 462 -25.05 20.65 -22.17
N VAL A 463 -24.91 21.94 -22.46
CA VAL A 463 -23.66 22.68 -22.27
C VAL A 463 -23.42 22.75 -20.78
N ASP A 464 -22.34 22.13 -20.32
CA ASP A 464 -21.92 22.17 -18.92
C ASP A 464 -21.23 23.52 -18.65
N PRO A 465 -21.85 24.46 -17.90
CA PRO A 465 -21.30 25.78 -17.65
C PRO A 465 -20.04 25.77 -16.74
N GLU A 466 -19.62 24.60 -16.24
CA GLU A 466 -18.47 24.47 -15.34
C GLU A 466 -17.15 24.16 -16.05
N ALA A 467 -17.17 23.80 -17.33
CA ALA A 467 -15.96 23.53 -18.12
C ALA A 467 -15.14 24.80 -18.45
N GLU A 468 -15.70 26.00 -18.24
CA GLU A 468 -15.03 27.30 -18.47
C GLU A 468 -14.26 27.88 -17.27
N GLN A 469 -14.24 27.22 -16.10
CA GLN A 469 -13.56 27.77 -14.91
C GLN A 469 -12.04 27.56 -14.86
N TRP A 470 -11.40 27.07 -15.94
CA TRP A 470 -9.95 26.96 -16.01
C TRP A 470 -9.35 28.13 -16.79
N PRO A 471 -8.59 29.05 -16.16
CA PRO A 471 -7.81 30.02 -16.91
C PRO A 471 -6.72 29.28 -17.69
N ARG A 472 -6.82 29.30 -19.01
CA ARG A 472 -5.73 28.88 -19.90
C ARG A 472 -4.52 29.77 -19.62
N PRO A 473 -3.29 29.22 -19.64
CA PRO A 473 -2.09 30.07 -19.57
C PRO A 473 -2.10 31.05 -20.75
N PRO A 474 -1.70 32.33 -20.54
CA PRO A 474 -1.51 33.24 -21.65
C PRO A 474 -0.45 32.64 -22.57
N GLY A 475 -0.78 32.52 -23.85
CA GLY A 475 0.16 32.09 -24.89
C GLY A 475 1.34 33.05 -24.93
N GLY A 476 2.54 32.49 -24.77
CA GLY A 476 3.84 33.07 -25.03
C GLY A 476 4.71 32.01 -25.67
#